data_AF-A0A177LRT7-F1
#
_entry.id   AF-A0A177LRT7-F1
#
_cell.length_a   1.000
_cell.length_b   1.000
_cell.length_c   1.000
_cell.angle_alpha   90.00
_cell.angle_beta   90.00
_cell.angle_gamma   90.00
#
_symmetry.space_group_name_H-M   'P 1'
#
loop_
_entity.id
_entity.type
_entity.pdbx_description
1 polymer ?
#
loop_
_entity_poly.entity_id
_entity_poly.type
_entity_poly.pdbx_seq_one_letter_code
_entity_poly.pdbx_strand_id
1 'polypeptide(L)' 'MLQEQLIEEIKQIPNEKLAEVYDLIHYFRLGLVQEQSTDTIRQRPIGLAKGQLEIPASFFEPLPNDILNTFEGIK' A
#
# COMPACT_ATOMS: atom_id res chain seq x y z
N MET A 1 5.22 -23.97 -26.76
CA MET A 1 4.85 -23.71 -25.36
C MET A 1 3.92 -22.49 -25.29
N LEU A 2 3.10 -22.32 -24.24
CA LEU A 2 2.11 -21.22 -24.17
C LEU A 2 2.73 -19.82 -24.31
N GLN A 3 3.93 -19.61 -23.78
CA GLN A 3 4.67 -18.34 -23.89
C GLN A 3 5.00 -17.98 -25.35
N GLU A 4 5.37 -18.98 -26.16
CA GLU A 4 5.68 -18.76 -27.58
C GLU A 4 4.43 -18.38 -28.37
N GLN A 5 3.29 -19.03 -28.06
CA GLN A 5 2.00 -18.69 -28.68
C GLN A 5 1.59 -17.24 -28.35
N LEU A 6 1.79 -16.81 -27.11
CA LEU A 6 1.52 -15.44 -26.70
C LEU A 6 2.40 -14.42 -27.45
N ILE A 7 3.69 -14.73 -27.62
CA ILE A 7 4.62 -13.85 -28.35
C ILE A 7 4.19 -13.72 -29.82
N GLU A 8 3.79 -14.81 -30.46
CA GLU A 8 3.34 -14.77 -31.85
C GLU A 8 2.03 -13.99 -32.03
N GLU A 9 1.09 -14.06 -31.08
CA GLU A 9 -0.13 -13.24 -31.09
C GLU A 9 0.20 -11.74 -30.96
N ILE A 10 1.09 -11.36 -30.03
CA ILE A 10 1.49 -9.97 -29.84
C ILE A 10 2.15 -9.39 -31.11
N LYS A 11 2.90 -10.20 -31.87
CA LYS A 11 3.50 -9.76 -33.15
C LYS A 11 2.48 -9.42 -34.23
N GLN A 12 1.25 -9.95 -34.16
CA GLN A 12 0.19 -9.64 -35.11
C GLN A 12 -0.58 -8.36 -34.76
N ILE A 13 -0.32 -7.76 -33.59
CA ILE A 13 -1.02 -6.56 -33.12
C ILE A 13 -0.43 -5.31 -33.79
N PRO A 14 -1.28 -4.39 -34.29
CA PRO A 14 -0.82 -3.10 -34.82
C PRO A 14 -0.05 -2.28 -33.77
N ASN A 15 1.01 -1.58 -34.20
CA ASN A 15 1.88 -0.80 -33.29
C ASN A 15 1.11 0.20 -32.40
N GLU A 16 0.06 0.82 -32.91
CA GLU A 16 -0.79 1.77 -32.18
C GLU A 16 -1.53 1.16 -30.99
N LYS A 17 -1.71 -0.17 -30.98
CA LYS A 17 -2.35 -0.93 -29.90
C LYS A 17 -1.36 -1.58 -28.94
N LEU A 18 -0.07 -1.59 -29.26
CA LEU A 18 0.95 -2.20 -28.39
C LEU A 18 1.09 -1.49 -27.04
N ALA A 19 0.80 -0.20 -26.95
CA ALA A 19 0.79 0.53 -25.69
C ALA A 19 -0.27 -0.03 -24.71
N GLU A 20 -1.50 -0.23 -25.18
CA GLU A 20 -2.60 -0.78 -24.38
C GLU A 20 -2.28 -2.21 -23.90
N VAL A 21 -1.69 -3.03 -24.78
CA VAL A 21 -1.27 -4.40 -24.46
C VAL A 21 -0.12 -4.41 -23.46
N TYR A 22 0.85 -3.51 -23.63
CA TYR A 22 1.95 -3.35 -22.67
C TYR A 22 1.42 -2.98 -21.28
N ASP A 23 0.50 -2.02 -21.18
CA ASP A 23 -0.08 -1.61 -19.90
C ASP A 23 -0.77 -2.78 -19.19
N LEU A 24 -1.53 -3.60 -19.93
CA LEU A 24 -2.18 -4.79 -19.39
C LEU A 24 -1.16 -5.81 -18.85
N ILE A 25 -0.15 -6.16 -19.66
CA ILE A 25 0.89 -7.13 -19.28
C ILE A 25 1.71 -6.58 -18.11
N HIS A 26 2.04 -5.29 -18.14
CA HIS A 26 2.82 -4.61 -17.12
C HIS A 26 2.07 -4.58 -15.79
N TYR A 27 0.80 -4.19 -15.81
CA TYR A 27 -0.06 -4.20 -14.62
C TYR A 27 -0.21 -5.61 -14.06
N PHE A 28 -0.48 -6.60 -14.90
CA PHE A 28 -0.57 -7.99 -14.49
C PHE A 28 0.72 -8.48 -13.82
N ARG A 29 1.88 -8.19 -14.42
CA ARG A 29 3.19 -8.52 -13.83
C ARG A 29 3.41 -7.83 -12.48
N LEU A 30 3.06 -6.56 -12.35
CA LEU A 30 3.14 -5.84 -11.07
C LEU A 30 2.23 -6.48 -10.00
N GLY A 31 1.02 -6.88 -10.37
CA GLY A 31 0.10 -7.62 -9.50
C GLY A 31 0.71 -8.93 -8.98
N LEU A 32 1.36 -9.70 -9.84
CA LEU A 32 2.04 -10.94 -9.43
C LEU A 32 3.23 -10.70 -8.50
N VAL A 33 3.98 -9.61 -8.70
CA VAL A 33 5.06 -9.21 -7.76
C VAL A 33 4.47 -8.86 -6.39
N GLN A 34 3.31 -8.21 -6.37
CA GLN A 34 2.63 -7.84 -5.13
C GLN A 34 2.02 -9.05 -4.40
N GLU A 35 1.45 -10.02 -5.12
CA GLU A 35 0.99 -11.30 -4.54
C GLU A 35 2.13 -12.11 -3.94
N GLN A 36 3.29 -12.18 -4.61
CA GLN A 36 4.49 -12.83 -4.06
C GLN A 36 5.05 -12.10 -2.83
N SER A 37 4.68 -10.83 -2.63
CA SER A 37 5.02 -10.04 -1.44
C SER A 37 4.02 -10.23 -0.28
N THR A 38 3.01 -11.09 -0.43
CA THR A 38 2.06 -11.42 0.66
C THR A 38 2.59 -12.47 1.63
N ASP A 39 3.79 -13.00 1.39
CA ASP A 39 4.62 -13.57 2.45
C ASP A 39 4.90 -12.48 3.48
N THR A 40 4.04 -12.45 4.50
CA THR A 40 3.99 -11.51 5.63
C THR A 40 3.23 -10.20 5.41
N ILE A 41 1.89 -10.27 5.31
CA ILE A 41 1.10 -9.34 6.14
C ILE A 41 1.41 -9.72 7.60
N ARG A 42 2.58 -9.33 8.11
CA ARG A 42 2.89 -9.36 9.54
C ARG A 42 1.83 -8.48 10.17
N GLN A 43 0.86 -9.10 10.85
CA GLN A 43 -0.05 -8.36 11.71
C GLN A 43 0.80 -7.44 12.57
N ARG A 44 0.48 -6.13 12.56
CA ARG A 44 1.24 -5.16 13.33
C ARG A 44 1.26 -5.66 14.77
N PRO A 45 2.44 -5.88 15.39
CA PRO A 45 2.48 -6.38 16.75
C PRO A 45 1.75 -5.40 17.66
N ILE A 46 0.84 -5.92 18.48
CA ILE A 46 0.05 -5.12 19.42
C ILE A 46 0.98 -4.67 20.55
N GLY A 47 1.01 -3.36 20.81
CA GLY A 47 1.72 -2.79 21.95
C GLY A 47 3.23 -2.84 21.81
N LEU A 48 3.78 -2.08 20.86
CA LEU A 48 5.22 -1.93 20.63
C LEU A 48 6.02 -1.53 21.88
N ALA A 49 5.41 -0.78 22.78
CA ALA A 49 6.01 -0.27 24.01
C ALA A 49 5.40 -0.90 25.29
N LYS A 50 4.86 -2.12 25.21
CA LYS A 50 4.24 -2.79 26.37
C LYS A 50 5.24 -2.88 27.53
N GLY A 51 4.89 -2.28 28.66
CA GLY A 51 5.74 -2.25 29.87
C GLY A 51 6.90 -1.24 29.83
N GLN A 52 7.04 -0.47 28.75
CA GLN A 52 8.03 0.63 28.64
C GLN A 52 7.40 2.01 28.83
N LEU A 53 6.08 2.10 28.70
CA LEU A 53 5.32 3.33 28.84
C LEU A 53 4.22 3.14 29.90
N GLU A 54 4.22 4.01 30.90
CA GLU A 54 3.11 4.15 31.84
C GLU A 54 2.24 5.32 31.39
N ILE A 55 0.94 5.08 31.23
CA ILE A 55 0.00 6.12 30.82
C ILE A 55 -0.50 6.85 32.07
N PRO A 56 -0.23 8.15 32.24
CA PRO A 56 -0.73 8.89 33.39
C PRO A 56 -2.26 9.04 33.31
N ALA A 57 -2.93 9.15 34.46
CA ALA A 57 -4.39 9.30 34.50
C ALA A 57 -4.89 10.52 33.70
N SER A 58 -4.11 11.60 33.69
CA SER A 58 -4.39 12.83 32.94
C SER A 58 -4.44 12.62 31.41
N PHE A 59 -3.89 11.52 30.87
CA PHE A 59 -3.99 11.22 29.44
C PHE A 59 -5.45 11.05 28.99
N PHE A 60 -6.32 10.60 29.88
CA PHE A 60 -7.74 10.39 29.60
C PHE A 60 -8.61 11.62 29.88
N GLU A 61 -8.02 12.69 30.40
CA GLU A 61 -8.70 13.97 30.58
C GLU A 61 -8.78 14.72 29.25
N PRO A 62 -9.74 15.64 29.08
CA PRO A 62 -9.82 16.48 27.88
C PRO A 62 -8.50 17.20 27.61
N LEU A 63 -8.14 17.31 26.33
CA LEU A 63 -6.96 18.08 25.93
C LEU A 63 -7.12 19.54 26.40
N PRO A 64 -6.04 20.16 26.89
CA PRO A 64 -6.02 21.60 27.17
C PRO A 64 -6.41 22.43 25.95
N ASN A 65 -7.13 23.53 26.18
CA ASN A 65 -7.68 24.37 25.11
C ASN A 65 -6.60 24.95 24.19
N ASP A 66 -5.43 25.29 24.72
CA ASP A 66 -4.27 25.78 23.95
C ASP A 66 -3.74 24.72 22.96
N ILE A 67 -3.74 23.46 23.38
CA ILE A 67 -3.36 22.34 22.51
C ILE A 67 -4.46 22.09 21.46
N LEU A 68 -5.73 22.09 21.86
CA LEU A 68 -6.87 21.93 20.93
C LEU A 68 -6.86 23.01 19.83
N ASN A 69 -6.65 24.28 20.21
CA ASN A 69 -6.56 25.39 19.27
C ASN A 69 -5.45 25.18 18.22
N THR A 70 -4.34 24.54 18.61
CA THR A 70 -3.24 24.20 17.68
C THR A 70 -3.69 23.19 16.61
N PHE A 71 -4.53 22.21 16.96
CA PHE A 71 -5.09 21.25 16.00
C PHE A 71 -6.23 21.83 15.17
N GLU A 72 -7.03 22.73 15.74
CA GLU A 72 -8.17 23.38 15.08
C GLU A 72 -7.76 24.58 14.21
N GLY A 73 -6.48 24.98 14.25
CA GLY A 73 -5.95 26.10 13.48
C GLY A 73 -6.44 27.47 13.97
N ILE A 74 -6.89 27.54 15.23
CA ILE A 74 -7.32 28.78 15.88
C ILE A 74 -6.06 29.45 16.44
N LYS A 75 -5.67 30.59 15.85
CA LYS A 75 -4.54 31.42 16.30
C LYS A 75 -4.90 32.27 17.49
#